data_AF-A0A167IWG9-F1
#
_entry.id   AF-A0A167IWG9-F1
#
_cell.length_a   1.000
_cell.length_b   1.000
_cell.length_c   1.000
_cell.angle_alpha   90.00
_cell.angle_beta   90.00
_cell.angle_gamma   90.00
#
_symmetry.space_group_name_H-M   'P 1'
#
loop_
_entity.id
_entity.type
_entity.pdbx_description
1 polymer ?
#
loop_
_entity_poly.entity_id
_entity_poly.type
_entity_poly.pdbx_seq_one_letter_code
_entity_poly.pdbx_strand_id
1 'polypeptide(L)'
;MVSDSIYRALQGLSRRETILCKQGSRLPKHLEFKLYAFYLSLILFAIIIAFIWQLTRLETFKITSLILLLSGYFGIIAHPALLFIVRSKEISKHFKNPFNIIYANAQETEGIDKRYINYLATKRPEQLELVLLEVKAQKHIFEQKTALLVGSIERIGFAPGILALLISLDKLSEIELDWVLSIAYIIPIIYFFGAFSRLLASKVARHITILELALSNQKAKVGS
;
A
#
# COMPACT_ATOMS: atom_id res chain seq x y z
N MET A 1 -20.26 -16.12 18.10
CA MET A 1 -19.38 -16.79 19.10
C MET A 1 -18.30 -17.69 18.51
N VAL A 2 -18.59 -18.70 17.66
CA VAL A 2 -17.51 -19.56 17.07
C VAL A 2 -16.82 -18.91 15.86
N SER A 3 -17.55 -18.23 14.98
CA SER A 3 -16.98 -17.49 13.84
C SER A 3 -16.03 -16.37 14.30
N ASP A 4 -16.26 -15.79 15.49
CA ASP A 4 -15.36 -14.80 16.11
C ASP A 4 -13.95 -15.37 16.34
N SER A 5 -13.85 -16.68 16.64
CA SER A 5 -12.55 -17.34 16.82
C SER A 5 -11.76 -17.48 15.52
N ILE A 6 -12.45 -17.55 14.37
CA ILE A 6 -11.83 -17.58 13.04
C ILE A 6 -11.37 -16.17 12.66
N TYR A 7 -12.23 -15.15 12.85
CA TYR A 7 -11.84 -13.76 12.63
C TYR A 7 -10.66 -13.32 13.49
N ARG A 8 -10.66 -13.69 14.78
CA ARG A 8 -9.51 -13.44 15.68
C ARG A 8 -8.24 -14.14 15.22
N ALA A 9 -8.34 -15.36 14.68
CA ALA A 9 -7.19 -16.05 14.11
C ALA A 9 -6.65 -15.29 12.89
N LEU A 10 -7.51 -14.87 11.95
CA LEU A 10 -7.10 -14.07 10.79
C LEU A 10 -6.46 -12.72 11.20
N GLN A 11 -7.00 -12.05 12.22
CA GLN A 11 -6.39 -10.84 12.78
C GLN A 11 -5.01 -11.12 13.41
N GLY A 12 -4.90 -12.23 14.14
CA GLY A 12 -3.63 -12.69 14.72
C GLY A 12 -2.57 -13.01 13.66
N LEU A 13 -2.99 -13.60 12.53
CA LEU A 13 -2.13 -13.90 11.39
C LEU A 13 -1.55 -12.62 10.81
N SER A 14 -2.40 -11.62 10.54
CA SER A 14 -1.98 -10.29 10.08
C SER A 14 -0.95 -9.63 11.01
N ARG A 15 -1.15 -9.76 12.33
CA ARG A 15 -0.23 -9.20 13.33
C ARG A 15 1.12 -9.91 13.34
N ARG A 16 1.14 -11.24 13.25
CA ARG A 16 2.36 -12.06 13.22
C ARG A 16 3.13 -11.92 11.92
N GLU A 17 2.42 -11.82 10.79
CA GLU A 17 3.01 -11.51 9.49
C GLU A 17 3.76 -10.18 9.53
N THR A 18 3.15 -9.15 10.14
CA THR A 18 3.78 -7.83 10.27
C THR A 18 5.06 -7.88 11.12
N ILE A 19 5.17 -8.83 12.06
CA ILE A 19 6.36 -9.04 12.88
C ILE A 19 7.44 -9.81 12.11
N LEU A 20 7.07 -10.87 11.40
CA LEU A 20 8.03 -11.71 10.66
C LEU A 20 8.53 -11.05 9.37
N CYS A 21 7.68 -10.27 8.70
CA CYS A 21 8.11 -9.36 7.64
C CYS A 21 9.15 -8.33 8.09
N LYS A 22 9.29 -8.04 9.40
CA LYS A 22 10.39 -7.21 9.92
C LYS A 22 11.69 -7.98 10.11
N GLN A 23 11.65 -9.31 10.17
CA GLN A 23 12.80 -10.19 10.43
C GLN A 23 13.41 -10.76 9.13
N GLY A 24 12.58 -10.99 8.11
CA GLY A 24 12.96 -11.67 6.87
C GLY A 24 13.71 -10.89 5.80
N SER A 25 13.41 -9.61 5.64
CA SER A 25 14.06 -8.78 4.63
C SER A 25 15.39 -8.25 5.20
N ARG A 26 16.52 -8.71 4.65
CA ARG A 26 17.87 -8.24 5.02
C ARG A 26 18.14 -6.77 4.68
N LEU A 27 17.19 -6.08 4.04
CA LEU A 27 17.06 -4.64 4.07
C LEU A 27 15.69 -4.26 4.61
N PRO A 28 15.57 -3.22 5.44
CA PRO A 28 14.38 -3.08 6.25
C PRO A 28 13.22 -2.49 5.47
N LYS A 29 12.07 -3.18 5.46
CA LYS A 29 10.76 -2.59 5.09
C LYS A 29 10.47 -1.27 5.82
N HIS A 30 11.15 -1.02 6.95
CA HIS A 30 11.12 0.27 7.63
C HIS A 30 11.67 1.42 6.78
N LEU A 31 12.65 1.20 5.89
CA LEU A 31 13.24 2.27 5.08
C LEU A 31 12.29 2.67 3.95
N GLU A 32 11.69 1.69 3.27
CA GLU A 32 10.64 1.94 2.26
C GLU A 32 9.46 2.67 2.86
N PHE A 33 8.95 2.16 3.99
CA PHE A 33 7.86 2.82 4.70
C PHE A 33 8.25 4.21 5.20
N LYS A 34 9.47 4.40 5.72
CA LYS A 34 9.98 5.71 6.16
C LYS A 34 10.10 6.69 4.98
N LEU A 35 10.62 6.27 3.84
CA LEU A 35 10.72 7.10 2.63
C LEU A 35 9.32 7.48 2.12
N TYR A 36 8.41 6.52 2.08
CA TYR A 36 7.02 6.75 1.67
C TYR A 36 6.32 7.72 2.64
N ALA A 37 6.48 7.52 3.95
CA ALA A 37 5.96 8.41 4.98
C ALA A 37 6.60 9.80 4.93
N PHE A 38 7.90 9.88 4.62
CA PHE A 38 8.61 11.14 4.44
C PHE A 38 8.04 11.94 3.27
N TYR A 39 7.84 11.32 2.09
CA TYR A 39 7.23 11.99 0.94
C TYR A 39 5.79 12.42 1.23
N LEU A 40 4.99 11.57 1.89
CA LEU A 40 3.65 11.93 2.31
C LEU A 40 3.66 13.13 3.27
N SER A 41 4.59 13.15 4.23
CA SER A 41 4.72 14.24 5.19
C SER A 41 5.10 15.56 4.51
N LEU A 42 5.99 15.52 3.50
CA LEU A 42 6.33 16.70 2.69
C LEU A 42 5.10 17.25 1.96
N ILE A 43 4.28 16.38 1.36
CA ILE A 43 3.08 16.79 0.64
C ILE A 43 2.03 17.36 1.59
N LEU A 44 1.80 16.71 2.74
CA LEU A 44 0.88 17.23 3.76
C LEU A 44 1.36 18.59 4.29
N PHE A 45 2.66 18.75 4.52
CA PHE A 45 3.23 20.02 4.94
C PHE A 45 3.09 21.09 3.86
N ALA A 46 3.27 20.73 2.59
CA ALA A 46 3.01 21.62 1.45
C ALA A 46 1.55 22.11 1.43
N ILE A 47 0.59 21.20 1.67
CA ILE A 47 -0.85 21.55 1.75
C ILE A 47 -1.12 22.51 2.91
N ILE A 48 -0.55 22.25 4.09
CA ILE A 48 -0.72 23.13 5.27
C ILE A 48 -0.16 24.53 4.96
N ILE A 49 1.03 24.62 4.36
CA ILE A 49 1.64 25.90 4.01
C ILE A 49 0.83 26.61 2.91
N ALA A 50 0.31 25.89 1.93
CA ALA A 50 -0.58 26.47 0.92
C ALA A 50 -1.86 27.04 1.55
N PHE A 51 -2.41 26.38 2.58
CA PHE A 51 -3.53 26.90 3.35
C PHE A 51 -3.18 28.15 4.16
N ILE A 52 -1.99 28.19 4.78
CA ILE A 52 -1.49 29.39 5.49
C ILE A 52 -1.28 30.55 4.51
N TRP A 53 -0.77 30.27 3.31
CA TRP A 53 -0.66 31.27 2.25
C TRP A 53 -2.04 31.85 1.89
N GLN A 54 -3.08 31.04 1.79
CA GLN A 54 -4.43 31.52 1.49
C GLN A 54 -4.94 32.54 2.54
N LEU A 55 -4.55 32.36 3.82
CA LEU A 55 -4.94 33.24 4.93
C LEU A 55 -4.08 34.50 5.01
N THR A 56 -2.77 34.39 4.79
CA THR A 56 -1.80 35.47 5.01
C THR A 56 -1.48 36.28 3.75
N ARG A 57 -1.74 35.70 2.57
CA ARG A 57 -1.38 36.23 1.24
C ARG A 57 0.10 36.56 1.06
N LEU A 58 0.99 36.01 1.90
CA LEU A 58 2.43 36.21 1.79
C LEU A 58 3.05 35.29 0.72
N GLU A 59 3.78 35.86 -0.24
CA GLU A 59 4.38 35.14 -1.36
C GLU A 59 5.40 34.08 -0.93
N THR A 60 6.07 34.28 0.21
CA THR A 60 7.05 33.33 0.76
C THR A 60 6.41 31.97 1.06
N PHE A 61 5.20 31.94 1.61
CA PHE A 61 4.49 30.69 1.90
C PHE A 61 4.07 29.97 0.61
N LYS A 62 3.65 30.73 -0.42
CA LYS A 62 3.31 30.18 -1.73
C LYS A 62 4.50 29.47 -2.39
N ILE A 63 5.66 30.12 -2.44
CA ILE A 63 6.86 29.52 -3.05
C ILE A 63 7.30 28.30 -2.22
N THR A 64 7.25 28.41 -0.90
CA THR A 64 7.63 27.32 0.00
C THR A 64 6.74 26.08 -0.20
N SER A 65 5.41 26.24 -0.31
CA SER A 65 4.51 25.11 -0.54
C SER A 65 4.75 24.46 -1.90
N LEU A 66 4.99 25.25 -2.95
CA LEU A 66 5.31 24.72 -4.29
C LEU A 66 6.63 23.94 -4.31
N ILE A 67 7.69 24.43 -3.67
CA ILE A 67 8.98 23.73 -3.57
C ILE A 67 8.82 22.40 -2.83
N LEU A 68 8.06 22.38 -1.72
CA LEU A 68 7.78 21.17 -0.97
C LEU A 68 6.96 20.16 -1.79
N LEU A 69 5.94 20.64 -2.51
CA LEU A 69 5.12 19.81 -3.39
C LEU A 69 5.97 19.20 -4.51
N LEU A 70 6.77 20.01 -5.20
CA LEU A 70 7.67 19.57 -6.26
C LEU A 70 8.68 18.53 -5.74
N SER A 71 9.26 18.76 -4.56
CA SER A 71 10.15 17.81 -3.90
C SER A 71 9.44 16.48 -3.58
N GLY A 72 8.18 16.53 -3.15
CA GLY A 72 7.34 15.35 -2.95
C GLY A 72 7.11 14.57 -4.24
N TYR A 73 6.73 15.26 -5.33
CA TYR A 73 6.56 14.64 -6.66
C TYR A 73 7.84 13.97 -7.13
N PHE A 74 8.96 14.68 -7.08
CA PHE A 74 10.25 14.15 -7.47
C PHE A 74 10.63 12.92 -6.64
N GLY A 75 10.42 12.97 -5.32
CA GLY A 75 10.67 11.85 -4.42
C GLY A 75 9.87 10.60 -4.78
N ILE A 76 8.59 10.75 -5.14
CA ILE A 76 7.73 9.63 -5.54
C ILE A 76 8.16 9.05 -6.90
N ILE A 77 8.42 9.90 -7.89
CA ILE A 77 8.84 9.46 -9.24
C ILE A 77 10.21 8.78 -9.18
N ALA A 78 11.14 9.34 -8.40
CA ALA A 78 12.48 8.80 -8.20
C ALA A 78 12.48 7.58 -7.27
N HIS A 79 11.38 7.27 -6.58
CA HIS A 79 11.32 6.21 -5.57
C HIS A 79 11.79 4.84 -6.09
N PRO A 80 11.33 4.33 -7.26
CA PRO A 80 11.80 3.05 -7.78
C PRO A 80 13.30 3.05 -8.06
N ALA A 81 13.83 4.15 -8.59
CA ALA A 81 15.26 4.30 -8.88
C ALA A 81 16.09 4.36 -7.58
N LEU A 82 15.63 5.10 -6.57
CA LEU A 82 16.27 5.16 -5.26
C LEU A 82 16.30 3.79 -4.59
N LEU A 83 15.20 3.03 -4.63
CA LEU A 83 15.17 1.67 -4.11
C LEU A 83 16.12 0.75 -4.89
N PHE A 84 16.19 0.88 -6.20
CA PHE A 84 17.12 0.12 -7.02
C PHE A 84 18.58 0.42 -6.65
N ILE A 85 18.94 1.68 -6.43
CA ILE A 85 20.29 2.09 -6.03
C ILE A 85 20.63 1.58 -4.62
N VAL A 86 19.73 1.78 -3.66
CA VAL A 86 19.92 1.31 -2.27
C VAL A 86 20.04 -0.21 -2.22
N ARG A 87 19.28 -0.93 -3.06
CA ARG A 87 19.30 -2.39 -3.15
C ARG A 87 20.29 -2.92 -4.19
N SER A 88 21.12 -2.08 -4.82
CA SER A 88 21.99 -2.48 -5.94
C SER A 88 22.88 -3.68 -5.60
N LYS A 89 23.42 -3.74 -4.37
CA LYS A 89 24.24 -4.87 -3.90
C LYS A 89 23.46 -6.17 -3.67
N GLU A 90 22.20 -6.09 -3.27
CA GLU A 90 21.32 -7.26 -3.06
C GLU A 90 20.76 -7.74 -4.40
N ILE A 91 20.29 -6.82 -5.24
CA ILE A 91 19.85 -7.08 -6.61
C ILE A 91 20.98 -7.71 -7.42
N SER A 92 22.22 -7.23 -7.28
CA SER A 92 23.38 -7.82 -7.96
C SER A 92 23.62 -9.27 -7.52
N LYS A 93 23.46 -9.59 -6.22
CA LYS A 93 23.56 -10.98 -5.70
C LYS A 93 22.46 -11.89 -6.22
N HIS A 94 21.28 -11.34 -6.50
CA HIS A 94 20.12 -12.08 -7.00
C HIS A 94 19.92 -11.95 -8.51
N PHE A 95 20.83 -11.31 -9.24
CA PHE A 95 20.70 -11.10 -10.68
C PHE A 95 20.70 -12.44 -11.45
N LYS A 96 21.42 -13.44 -10.92
CA LYS A 96 21.44 -14.80 -11.48
C LYS A 96 20.19 -15.62 -11.12
N ASN A 97 19.49 -15.27 -10.05
CA ASN A 97 18.25 -15.94 -9.63
C ASN A 97 17.33 -14.96 -8.87
N PRO A 98 16.54 -14.14 -9.60
CA PRO A 98 15.68 -13.12 -9.00
C PRO A 98 14.53 -13.73 -8.19
N PHE A 99 14.11 -14.95 -8.53
CA PHE A 99 13.04 -15.66 -7.81
C PHE A 99 13.46 -16.15 -6.42
N ASN A 100 14.75 -16.27 -6.14
CA ASN A 100 15.24 -16.72 -4.84
C ASN A 100 14.75 -15.84 -3.68
N ILE A 101 14.61 -14.53 -3.90
CA ILE A 101 14.05 -13.60 -2.88
C ILE A 101 12.58 -13.95 -2.60
N ILE A 102 11.81 -14.27 -3.64
CA ILE A 102 10.40 -14.62 -3.51
C ILE A 102 10.27 -15.95 -2.76
N TYR A 103 11.08 -16.95 -3.11
CA TYR A 103 11.06 -18.25 -2.46
C TYR A 103 11.55 -18.20 -1.01
N ALA A 104 12.60 -17.43 -0.71
CA ALA A 104 13.09 -17.26 0.66
C ALA A 104 12.03 -16.61 1.56
N ASN A 105 11.35 -15.56 1.06
CA ASN A 105 10.23 -14.94 1.78
C ASN A 105 9.06 -15.91 1.97
N ALA A 106 8.73 -16.71 0.95
CA ALA A 106 7.67 -17.70 1.02
C ALA A 106 7.98 -18.77 2.09
N GLN A 107 9.21 -19.29 2.10
CA GLN A 107 9.69 -20.28 3.05
C GLN A 107 9.63 -19.78 4.50
N GLU A 108 10.01 -18.53 4.74
CA GLU A 108 9.95 -17.93 6.08
C GLU A 108 8.50 -17.82 6.59
N THR A 109 7.56 -17.56 5.70
CA THR A 109 6.15 -17.47 6.06
C THR A 109 5.43 -18.81 6.17
N GLU A 110 5.97 -19.87 5.56
CA GLU A 110 5.37 -21.20 5.49
C GLU A 110 5.07 -21.79 6.87
N GLY A 111 5.98 -21.62 7.84
CA GLY A 111 5.82 -22.15 9.20
C GLY A 111 4.63 -21.52 9.94
N ILE A 112 4.32 -20.25 9.70
CA ILE A 112 3.14 -19.58 10.24
C ILE A 112 1.90 -20.15 9.55
N ASP A 113 1.92 -20.19 8.21
CA ASP A 113 0.78 -20.57 7.39
C ASP A 113 0.33 -21.99 7.74
N LYS A 114 1.28 -22.93 7.88
CA LYS A 114 1.00 -24.30 8.34
C LYS A 114 0.27 -24.33 9.69
N ARG A 115 0.72 -23.54 10.68
CA ARG A 115 0.06 -23.47 12.00
C ARG A 115 -1.37 -22.96 11.90
N TYR A 116 -1.61 -21.95 11.08
CA TYR A 116 -2.95 -21.39 10.88
C TYR A 116 -3.86 -22.34 10.10
N ILE A 117 -3.35 -22.97 9.03
CA ILE A 117 -4.08 -23.99 8.27
C ILE A 117 -4.50 -25.13 9.20
N ASN A 118 -3.59 -25.63 10.05
CA ASN A 118 -3.89 -26.69 11.01
C ASN A 118 -4.95 -26.25 12.04
N TYR A 119 -4.87 -25.02 12.55
CA TYR A 119 -5.90 -24.48 13.45
C TYR A 119 -7.26 -24.38 12.75
N LEU A 120 -7.30 -23.86 11.52
CA LEU A 120 -8.52 -23.75 10.73
C LEU A 120 -9.10 -25.13 10.40
N ALA A 121 -8.25 -26.13 10.17
CA ALA A 121 -8.67 -27.52 9.94
C ALA A 121 -9.46 -28.14 11.11
N THR A 122 -9.37 -27.59 12.33
CA THR A 122 -10.16 -28.03 13.49
C THR A 122 -11.57 -27.43 13.54
N LYS A 123 -11.88 -26.47 12.67
CA LYS A 123 -13.17 -25.78 12.62
C LYS A 123 -14.11 -26.48 11.67
N ARG A 124 -15.41 -26.31 11.90
CA ARG A 124 -16.45 -26.89 11.05
C ARG A 124 -16.36 -26.31 9.62
N PRO A 125 -16.50 -27.13 8.57
CA PRO A 125 -16.34 -26.69 7.20
C PRO A 125 -17.38 -25.63 6.82
N GLU A 126 -18.62 -25.73 7.30
CA GLU A 126 -19.68 -24.75 7.01
C GLU A 126 -19.34 -23.37 7.57
N GLN A 127 -18.67 -23.32 8.72
CA GLN A 127 -18.24 -22.06 9.35
C GLN A 127 -17.10 -21.42 8.58
N LEU A 128 -16.16 -22.23 8.07
CA LEU A 128 -15.08 -21.73 7.23
C LEU A 128 -15.60 -21.23 5.88
N GLU A 129 -16.57 -21.92 5.27
CA GLU A 129 -17.20 -21.49 4.03
C GLU A 129 -17.94 -20.16 4.20
N LEU A 130 -18.68 -20.00 5.30
CA LEU A 130 -19.35 -18.74 5.62
C LEU A 130 -18.34 -17.59 5.82
N VAL A 131 -17.27 -17.82 6.58
CA VAL A 131 -16.23 -16.79 6.79
C VAL A 131 -15.50 -16.48 5.48
N LEU A 132 -15.21 -17.48 4.66
CA LEU A 132 -14.58 -17.28 3.37
C LEU A 132 -15.45 -16.43 2.43
N LEU A 133 -16.75 -16.72 2.38
CA LEU A 133 -17.71 -15.94 1.62
C LEU A 133 -17.72 -14.48 2.08
N GLU A 134 -17.81 -14.25 3.39
CA GLU A 134 -17.87 -12.90 3.95
C GLU A 134 -16.56 -12.12 3.70
N VAL A 135 -15.40 -12.74 3.90
CA VAL A 135 -14.10 -12.11 3.65
C VAL A 135 -13.93 -11.77 2.16
N LYS A 136 -14.38 -12.64 1.25
CA LYS A 136 -14.40 -12.36 -0.20
C LYS A 136 -15.31 -11.19 -0.54
N ALA A 137 -16.52 -11.15 0.02
CA ALA A 137 -17.47 -10.05 -0.19
C ALA A 137 -16.89 -8.72 0.32
N GLN A 138 -16.33 -8.69 1.53
CA GLN A 138 -15.72 -7.49 2.10
C GLN A 138 -14.50 -7.03 1.30
N LYS A 139 -13.64 -7.95 0.82
CA LYS A 139 -12.55 -7.62 -0.10
C LYS A 139 -13.08 -6.96 -1.37
N HIS A 140 -14.11 -7.53 -1.98
CA HIS A 140 -14.68 -7.01 -3.21
C HIS A 140 -15.29 -5.62 -3.03
N ILE A 141 -16.06 -5.40 -1.95
CA ILE A 141 -16.63 -4.09 -1.60
C ILE A 141 -15.51 -3.06 -1.39
N PHE A 142 -14.43 -3.44 -0.70
CA PHE A 142 -13.28 -2.56 -0.49
C PHE A 142 -12.58 -2.20 -1.81
N GLU A 143 -12.34 -3.18 -2.68
CA GLU A 143 -11.75 -2.96 -4.00
C GLU A 143 -12.63 -2.08 -4.89
N GLN A 144 -13.95 -2.28 -4.90
CA GLN A 144 -14.88 -1.41 -5.64
C GLN A 144 -14.83 0.05 -5.14
N LYS A 145 -14.93 0.26 -3.81
CA LYS A 145 -14.89 1.60 -3.22
C LYS A 145 -13.57 2.32 -3.51
N THR A 146 -12.47 1.59 -3.48
CA THR A 146 -11.14 2.17 -3.75
C THR A 146 -10.91 2.40 -5.24
N ALA A 147 -11.44 1.55 -6.12
CA ALA A 147 -11.41 1.76 -7.58
C ALA A 147 -12.19 3.02 -7.99
N LEU A 148 -13.29 3.35 -7.32
CA LEU A 148 -14.04 4.59 -7.59
C LEU A 148 -13.20 5.85 -7.28
N LEU A 149 -12.37 5.79 -6.24
CA LEU A 149 -11.57 6.94 -5.80
C LEU A 149 -10.24 7.07 -6.56
N VAL A 150 -9.61 5.95 -6.88
CA VAL A 150 -8.21 5.92 -7.36
C VAL A 150 -8.09 5.36 -8.77
N GLY A 151 -9.09 4.61 -9.27
CA GLY A 151 -8.96 3.81 -10.49
C GLY A 151 -8.64 4.63 -11.75
N SER A 152 -9.28 5.79 -11.92
CA SER A 152 -8.97 6.68 -13.04
C SER A 152 -7.59 7.32 -12.91
N ILE A 153 -7.18 7.66 -11.69
CA ILE A 153 -5.90 8.32 -11.40
C ILE A 153 -4.72 7.34 -11.53
N GLU A 154 -4.89 6.08 -11.14
CA GLU A 154 -3.85 5.05 -11.32
C GLU A 154 -3.54 4.78 -12.79
N ARG A 155 -4.52 4.90 -13.68
CA ARG A 155 -4.33 4.71 -15.12
C ARG A 155 -3.56 5.87 -15.77
N ILE A 156 -3.87 7.09 -15.36
CA ILE A 156 -3.26 8.31 -15.93
C ILE A 156 -1.92 8.63 -15.25
N GLY A 157 -1.73 8.15 -14.01
CA GLY A 157 -0.53 8.36 -13.21
C GLY A 157 -0.40 9.78 -12.70
N PHE A 158 0.85 10.20 -12.44
CA PHE A 158 1.15 11.53 -11.89
C PHE A 158 1.11 12.66 -12.93
N ALA A 159 0.99 12.33 -14.22
CA ALA A 159 1.10 13.29 -15.31
C ALA A 159 0.19 14.53 -15.16
N PRO A 160 -1.11 14.41 -14.79
CA PRO A 160 -1.98 15.58 -14.69
C PRO A 160 -1.56 16.52 -13.56
N GLY A 161 -1.01 15.97 -12.48
CA GLY A 161 -0.54 16.76 -11.34
C GLY A 161 0.79 17.45 -11.61
N ILE A 162 1.69 16.79 -12.34
CA ILE A 162 2.94 17.41 -12.81
C ILE A 162 2.61 18.53 -13.80
N LEU A 163 1.71 18.29 -14.76
CA LEU A 163 1.30 19.30 -15.73
C LEU A 163 0.65 20.50 -15.05
N ALA A 164 -0.25 20.27 -14.09
CA ALA A 164 -0.86 21.32 -13.30
C ALA A 164 0.19 22.16 -12.55
N LEU A 165 1.21 21.51 -11.98
CA LEU A 165 2.32 22.18 -11.32
C LEU A 165 3.17 23.00 -12.30
N LEU A 166 3.52 22.45 -13.46
CA LEU A 166 4.29 23.16 -14.49
C LEU A 166 3.55 24.39 -15.05
N ILE A 167 2.25 24.26 -15.33
CA ILE A 167 1.40 25.38 -15.78
C ILE A 167 1.33 26.47 -14.71
N SER A 168 1.26 26.07 -13.43
CA SER A 168 1.23 27.04 -12.33
C SER A 168 2.58 27.76 -12.21
N LEU A 169 3.71 27.09 -12.44
CA LEU A 169 5.03 27.72 -12.37
C LEU A 169 5.23 28.85 -13.38
N ASP A 170 4.67 28.71 -14.58
CA ASP A 170 4.74 29.73 -15.65
C ASP A 170 3.99 31.03 -15.28
N LYS A 171 2.98 30.92 -14.40
CA LYS A 171 2.15 32.05 -13.95
C LYS A 171 2.50 32.53 -12.54
N LEU A 172 3.77 32.45 -12.13
CA LEU A 172 4.18 32.66 -10.74
C LEU A 172 3.64 33.94 -10.09
N SER A 173 3.53 35.04 -10.84
CA SER A 173 2.99 36.34 -10.39
C SER A 173 1.48 36.36 -10.21
N GLU A 174 0.73 35.49 -10.89
CA GLU A 174 -0.75 35.46 -10.89
C GLU A 174 -1.33 34.17 -10.31
N ILE A 175 -0.51 33.25 -9.79
CA ILE A 175 -1.05 32.00 -9.21
C ILE A 175 -1.92 32.36 -8.00
N GLU A 176 -3.22 32.20 -8.18
CA GLU A 176 -4.19 31.97 -7.13
C GLU A 176 -4.37 30.46 -6.92
N LEU A 177 -4.93 30.09 -5.78
CA LEU A 177 -5.25 28.69 -5.45
C LEU A 177 -6.46 28.24 -6.28
N ASP A 178 -6.25 28.08 -7.59
CA ASP A 178 -7.27 27.72 -8.56
C ASP A 178 -7.46 26.19 -8.63
N TRP A 179 -8.50 25.75 -9.34
CA TRP A 179 -8.82 24.34 -9.52
C TRP A 179 -7.65 23.55 -10.12
N VAL A 180 -6.83 24.16 -11.00
CA VAL A 180 -5.63 23.55 -11.58
C VAL A 180 -4.62 23.21 -10.48
N LEU A 181 -4.28 24.18 -9.63
CA LEU A 181 -3.32 23.97 -8.56
C LEU A 181 -3.85 22.97 -7.51
N SER A 182 -5.17 22.98 -7.27
CA SER A 182 -5.83 21.99 -6.40
C SER A 182 -5.64 20.56 -6.91
N ILE A 183 -5.66 20.34 -8.23
CA ILE A 183 -5.34 19.04 -8.85
C ILE A 183 -3.90 18.62 -8.55
N ALA A 184 -2.95 19.55 -8.59
CA ALA A 184 -1.54 19.28 -8.27
C ALA A 184 -1.35 18.83 -6.80
N TYR A 185 -2.12 19.37 -5.86
CA TYR A 185 -2.04 18.98 -4.45
C TYR A 185 -2.75 17.65 -4.15
N ILE A 186 -3.88 17.35 -4.79
CA ILE A 186 -4.71 16.18 -4.44
C ILE A 186 -4.21 14.88 -5.07
N ILE A 187 -3.62 14.93 -6.28
CA ILE A 187 -3.19 13.73 -7.01
C ILE A 187 -2.22 12.85 -6.20
N PRO A 188 -1.18 13.40 -5.54
CA PRO A 188 -0.29 12.58 -4.75
C PRO A 188 -1.01 11.89 -3.60
N ILE A 189 -1.91 12.60 -2.90
CA ILE A 189 -2.71 12.04 -1.81
C ILE A 189 -3.54 10.84 -2.28
N ILE A 190 -4.20 10.96 -3.43
CA ILE A 190 -4.97 9.87 -4.01
C ILE A 190 -4.05 8.69 -4.36
N TYR A 191 -2.85 8.94 -4.88
CA TYR A 191 -1.88 7.88 -5.15
C TYR A 191 -1.43 7.16 -3.88
N PHE A 192 -1.18 7.89 -2.79
CA PHE A 192 -0.87 7.31 -1.48
C PHE A 192 -2.00 6.39 -1.00
N PHE A 193 -3.24 6.83 -1.15
CA PHE A 193 -4.42 6.03 -0.81
C PHE A 193 -4.54 4.77 -1.68
N GLY A 194 -4.29 4.88 -2.99
CA GLY A 194 -4.28 3.75 -3.91
C GLY A 194 -3.24 2.68 -3.58
N ALA A 195 -2.01 3.10 -3.31
CA ALA A 195 -0.94 2.19 -2.88
C ALA A 195 -1.28 1.50 -1.54
N PHE A 196 -1.81 2.26 -0.58
CA PHE A 196 -2.23 1.71 0.71
C PHE A 196 -3.38 0.70 0.54
N SER A 197 -4.37 1.00 -0.30
CA SER A 197 -5.47 0.10 -0.62
C SER A 197 -4.96 -1.23 -1.18
N ARG A 198 -4.05 -1.18 -2.17
CA ARG A 198 -3.46 -2.39 -2.78
C ARG A 198 -2.72 -3.25 -1.76
N LEU A 199 -1.99 -2.64 -0.83
CA LEU A 199 -1.31 -3.37 0.25
C LEU A 199 -2.31 -4.11 1.15
N LEU A 200 -3.43 -3.47 1.52
CA LEU A 200 -4.47 -4.12 2.31
C LEU A 200 -5.17 -5.24 1.54
N ALA A 201 -5.54 -4.99 0.28
CA ALA A 201 -6.20 -5.98 -0.57
C ALA A 201 -5.33 -7.23 -0.79
N SER A 202 -4.01 -7.05 -0.97
CA SER A 202 -3.05 -8.15 -1.12
C SER A 202 -2.97 -9.02 0.15
N LYS A 203 -2.96 -8.42 1.34
CA LYS A 203 -2.99 -9.18 2.60
C LYS A 203 -4.27 -10.00 2.76
N VAL A 204 -5.42 -9.41 2.44
CA VAL A 204 -6.71 -10.11 2.50
C VAL A 204 -6.77 -11.24 1.46
N ALA A 205 -6.22 -11.05 0.27
CA ALA A 205 -6.12 -12.09 -0.75
C ALA A 205 -5.37 -13.33 -0.24
N ARG A 206 -4.24 -13.13 0.46
CA ARG A 206 -3.49 -14.22 1.08
C ARG A 206 -4.30 -14.96 2.15
N HIS A 207 -5.03 -14.23 3.01
CA HIS A 207 -5.91 -14.84 4.01
C HIS A 207 -7.00 -15.70 3.37
N ILE A 208 -7.57 -15.25 2.25
CA ILE A 208 -8.54 -16.01 1.45
C ILE A 208 -7.90 -17.32 0.97
N THR A 209 -6.69 -17.28 0.41
CA THR A 209 -5.97 -18.49 -0.04
C THR A 209 -5.71 -19.48 1.10
N ILE A 210 -5.38 -18.99 2.30
CA ILE A 210 -5.19 -19.84 3.49
C ILE A 210 -6.50 -20.53 3.92
N LEU A 211 -7.63 -19.81 3.88
CA LEU A 211 -8.95 -20.37 4.16
C LEU A 211 -9.35 -21.41 3.12
N GLU A 212 -9.12 -21.14 1.83
CA GLU A 212 -9.38 -22.06 0.71
C GLU A 212 -8.58 -23.35 0.87
N LEU A 213 -7.29 -23.25 1.19
CA LEU A 213 -6.43 -24.41 1.40
C LEU A 213 -6.86 -25.24 2.61
N ALA A 214 -7.24 -24.59 3.72
CA ALA A 214 -7.74 -25.28 4.90
C ALA A 214 -9.05 -26.05 4.61
N LEU A 215 -9.97 -25.45 3.84
CA LEU A 215 -11.20 -26.10 3.39
C LEU A 215 -10.93 -27.29 2.46
N SER A 216 -10.06 -27.13 1.47
CA SER A 216 -9.68 -28.20 0.54
C SER A 216 -9.07 -29.39 1.28
N ASN A 217 -8.21 -29.13 2.27
CA ASN A 217 -7.62 -30.18 3.10
C ASN A 217 -8.64 -30.94 3.96
N GLN A 218 -9.70 -30.27 4.42
CA GLN A 218 -10.79 -30.94 5.14
C GLN A 218 -11.63 -31.80 4.19
N LYS A 219 -12.00 -31.27 3.02
CA LYS A 219 -12.80 -32.00 2.02
C LYS A 219 -12.07 -33.26 1.53
N ALA A 220 -10.76 -33.18 1.31
CA ALA A 220 -9.94 -34.34 0.94
C ALA A 220 -9.91 -35.43 2.02
N LYS A 221 -9.96 -35.07 3.31
CA LYS A 221 -10.00 -36.04 4.43
C LYS A 221 -11.35 -36.70 4.64
N VAL A 222 -12.44 -36.06 4.20
CA VAL A 222 -13.80 -36.61 4.30
C VAL A 222 -14.10 -37.56 3.13
N GLY A 223 -13.42 -37.37 1.99
CA GLY A 223 -13.54 -38.23 0.81
C GLY A 223 -12.55 -39.42 0.75
N SER A 224 -11.67 -39.57 1.74
CA SER A 224 -10.73 -40.69 1.91
C SER A 224 -11.19 -41.62 3.02
#